data_AF-A0A2N0X3J7-F1
#
_entry.id   AF-A0A2N0X3J7-F1
#
_cell.length_a   1.000
_cell.length_b   1.000
_cell.length_c   1.000
_cell.angle_alpha   90.00
_cell.angle_beta   90.00
_cell.angle_gamma   90.00
#
_symmetry.space_group_name_H-M   'P 1'
#
loop_
_entity.id
_entity.type
_entity.pdbx_description
1 polymer ?
#
loop_
_entity_poly.entity_id
_entity_poly.type
_entity_poly.pdbx_seq_one_letter_code
_entity_poly.pdbx_strand_id
1 'polypeptide(L)'
;MNYKKPFYSLRLKSNNAGYYLVINGCIIEEHNGIEPNQMEFPINQWIKNGENSFEIYHLNVPTGFGKLGLRADGEIILELCVRENDEQNAIVIQRTAYVGTTLNLDRNKVNYSDVEALQSTLISSSRPCQFNIHNSNIKLADDGKFAIGEYQVGKGITEALQISQTITLPTPFPLWRFFEADELKHHYDMTDEEWEVARKDLYNNAYQPLWQAINDNDKEKLKQLFTERGKEYDLAFYKPNKGQDTYEMVHHISGLINDSELESVLPINFDYSDICVSFNHQLAWLHNFELPLSSKLEFKHKNADLVTRIPVMFAHFDGKWEIVR
;
A
#
# COMPACT_ATOMS: atom_id res chain seq x y z
N MET A 1 -24.65 14.66 8.31
CA MET A 1 -23.64 15.68 7.95
C MET A 1 -22.72 14.99 6.97
N ASN A 2 -22.70 15.41 5.70
CA ASN A 2 -21.74 14.86 4.74
C ASN A 2 -20.44 15.65 4.94
N TYR A 3 -19.34 14.99 5.29
CA TYR A 3 -18.02 15.62 5.26
C TYR A 3 -17.82 16.31 3.91
N LYS A 4 -17.35 17.56 3.92
CA LYS A 4 -17.09 18.29 2.66
C LYS A 4 -15.76 17.88 2.05
N LYS A 5 -14.77 17.66 2.91
CA LYS A 5 -13.41 17.23 2.62
C LYS A 5 -13.04 16.08 3.59
N PRO A 6 -13.70 14.91 3.49
CA PRO A 6 -13.37 13.79 4.35
C PRO A 6 -11.90 13.39 4.19
N PHE A 7 -11.21 13.28 5.31
CA PHE A 7 -9.88 12.73 5.42
C PHE A 7 -9.99 11.35 6.07
N TYR A 8 -9.66 10.32 5.30
CA TYR A 8 -9.64 8.94 5.72
C TYR A 8 -8.23 8.53 6.12
N SER A 9 -8.13 7.82 7.25
CA SER A 9 -6.89 7.25 7.71
C SER A 9 -7.10 5.85 8.28
N LEU A 10 -6.04 5.04 8.23
CA LEU A 10 -5.97 3.77 8.94
C LEU A 10 -5.06 3.93 10.16
N ARG A 11 -5.60 3.65 11.34
CA ARG A 11 -4.82 3.53 12.57
C ARG A 11 -4.49 2.07 12.79
N LEU A 12 -3.20 1.79 12.83
CA LEU A 12 -2.66 0.46 13.02
C LEU A 12 -2.03 0.38 14.40
N LYS A 13 -2.33 -0.70 15.11
CA LYS A 13 -1.57 -1.16 16.26
C LYS A 13 -1.29 -2.64 16.06
N SER A 14 -0.02 -3.02 16.04
CA SER A 14 0.38 -4.43 15.98
C SER A 14 1.41 -4.75 17.05
N ASN A 15 1.45 -6.02 17.44
CA ASN A 15 2.45 -6.56 18.34
C ASN A 15 2.72 -8.01 17.97
N ASN A 16 3.99 -8.45 17.92
CA ASN A 16 4.35 -9.84 17.63
C ASN A 16 3.71 -10.42 16.35
N ALA A 17 3.49 -9.60 15.33
CA ALA A 17 2.77 -10.01 14.12
C ALA A 17 3.36 -9.33 12.88
N GLY A 18 3.72 -10.13 11.87
CA GLY A 18 4.05 -9.63 10.55
C GLY A 18 2.81 -9.58 9.65
N TYR A 19 2.75 -8.60 8.75
CA TYR A 19 1.62 -8.39 7.85
C TYR A 19 1.94 -7.56 6.60
N TYR A 20 1.10 -7.71 5.58
CA TYR A 20 0.82 -6.68 4.58
C TYR A 20 -0.55 -6.06 4.85
N LEU A 21 -0.62 -4.73 4.80
CA LEU A 21 -1.89 -4.01 4.70
C LEU A 21 -2.13 -3.63 3.25
N VAL A 22 -3.30 -3.99 2.73
CA VAL A 22 -3.65 -3.79 1.33
C VAL A 22 -5.00 -3.10 1.21
N ILE A 23 -5.08 -2.05 0.38
CA ILE A 23 -6.33 -1.35 0.06
C ILE A 23 -6.53 -1.38 -1.45
N ASN A 24 -7.65 -1.92 -1.90
CA ASN A 24 -7.96 -2.07 -3.32
C ASN A 24 -6.88 -2.83 -4.12
N GLY A 25 -6.04 -3.63 -3.47
CA GLY A 25 -4.87 -4.28 -4.07
C GLY A 25 -3.54 -3.53 -3.91
N CYS A 26 -3.53 -2.31 -3.33
CA CYS A 26 -2.32 -1.52 -3.09
C CYS A 26 -1.74 -1.88 -1.72
N ILE A 27 -0.50 -2.37 -1.67
CA ILE A 27 0.21 -2.58 -0.39
C ILE A 27 0.55 -1.22 0.21
N ILE A 28 -0.13 -0.80 1.27
CA ILE A 28 0.14 0.49 1.92
C ILE A 28 1.24 0.39 2.98
N GLU A 29 1.42 -0.79 3.57
CA GLU A 29 2.38 -1.05 4.64
C GLU A 29 2.81 -2.52 4.61
N GLU A 30 4.10 -2.76 4.86
CA GLU A 30 4.70 -4.06 5.09
C GLU A 30 5.40 -4.05 6.46
N HIS A 31 5.11 -5.05 7.28
CA HIS A 31 5.83 -5.28 8.52
C HIS A 31 6.26 -6.74 8.61
N ASN A 32 7.56 -7.00 8.48
CA ASN A 32 8.14 -8.35 8.58
C ASN A 32 8.64 -8.70 9.99
N GLY A 33 8.43 -7.79 10.95
CA GLY A 33 8.99 -7.85 12.29
C GLY A 33 8.05 -8.43 13.35
N ILE A 34 8.56 -8.48 14.58
CA ILE A 34 7.76 -8.79 15.78
C ILE A 34 7.59 -7.56 16.67
N GLU A 35 8.27 -6.48 16.34
CA GLU A 35 8.30 -5.25 17.09
C GLU A 35 6.90 -4.63 17.14
N PRO A 36 6.51 -4.03 18.29
CA PRO A 36 5.28 -3.25 18.34
C PRO A 36 5.30 -2.13 17.31
N ASN A 37 4.24 -2.02 16.53
CA ASN A 37 4.05 -0.94 15.57
C ASN A 37 2.76 -0.18 15.91
N GLN A 38 2.85 1.15 15.93
CA GLN A 38 1.68 2.01 16.11
C GLN A 38 1.80 3.20 15.16
N MET A 39 0.98 3.22 14.12
CA MET A 39 1.05 4.22 13.05
C MET A 39 -0.34 4.63 12.57
N GLU A 40 -0.43 5.82 11.99
CA GLU A 40 -1.62 6.29 11.29
C GLU A 40 -1.25 6.61 9.84
N PHE A 41 -1.94 5.97 8.89
CA PHE A 41 -1.69 6.13 7.46
C PHE A 41 -2.81 6.94 6.82
N PRO A 42 -2.51 8.02 6.08
CA PRO A 42 -3.49 8.67 5.23
C PRO A 42 -3.80 7.80 3.99
N ILE A 43 -5.08 7.61 3.66
CA ILE A 43 -5.49 6.64 2.62
C ILE A 43 -6.37 7.20 1.50
N ASN A 44 -6.67 8.51 1.47
CA ASN A 44 -7.53 9.11 0.44
C ASN A 44 -7.09 8.76 -0.99
N GLN A 45 -5.78 8.75 -1.23
CA GLN A 45 -5.12 8.42 -2.48
C GLN A 45 -5.20 6.93 -2.88
N TRP A 46 -5.75 6.07 -2.02
CA TRP A 46 -5.87 4.61 -2.23
C TRP A 46 -7.32 4.12 -2.27
N ILE A 47 -8.28 4.98 -1.95
CA ILE A 47 -9.72 4.64 -1.94
C ILE A 47 -10.47 5.33 -3.08
N LYS A 48 -11.66 4.83 -3.39
CA LYS A 48 -12.60 5.38 -4.39
C LYS A 48 -13.98 5.60 -3.76
N ASN A 49 -14.81 6.39 -4.43
CA ASN A 49 -16.20 6.53 -4.04
C ASN A 49 -16.95 5.21 -4.27
N GLY A 50 -17.69 4.76 -3.26
CA GLY A 50 -18.38 3.48 -3.30
C GLY A 50 -17.56 2.38 -2.65
N GLU A 51 -17.55 1.20 -3.26
CA GLU A 51 -16.99 -0.02 -2.69
C GLU A 51 -15.45 -0.06 -2.75
N ASN A 52 -14.80 -0.43 -1.65
CA ASN A 52 -13.35 -0.57 -1.52
C ASN A 52 -13.00 -1.90 -0.82
N SER A 53 -11.92 -2.57 -1.25
CA SER A 53 -11.37 -3.73 -0.53
C SER A 53 -10.32 -3.32 0.49
N PHE A 54 -10.38 -3.92 1.68
CA PHE A 54 -9.38 -3.78 2.74
C PHE A 54 -8.94 -5.17 3.16
N GLU A 55 -7.63 -5.41 3.13
CA GLU A 55 -7.07 -6.75 3.29
C GLU A 55 -5.85 -6.71 4.22
N ILE A 56 -5.73 -7.72 5.06
CA ILE A 56 -4.58 -7.99 5.92
C ILE A 56 -4.06 -9.37 5.53
N TYR A 57 -2.84 -9.43 4.99
CA TYR A 57 -2.14 -10.69 4.75
C TYR A 57 -1.18 -10.93 5.90
N HIS A 58 -1.30 -12.05 6.57
CA HIS A 58 -0.47 -12.39 7.71
C HIS A 58 0.87 -13.01 7.27
N LEU A 59 1.98 -12.46 7.76
CA LEU A 59 3.32 -12.93 7.41
C LEU A 59 3.92 -13.83 8.48
N ASN A 60 4.72 -14.78 8.01
CA ASN A 60 5.46 -15.68 8.88
C ASN A 60 6.67 -14.95 9.44
N VAL A 61 6.74 -14.82 10.77
CA VAL A 61 7.85 -14.14 11.45
C VAL A 61 8.67 -15.13 12.27
N PRO A 62 9.94 -14.83 12.58
CA PRO A 62 10.75 -15.71 13.43
C PRO A 62 10.09 -15.96 14.79
N THR A 63 9.95 -17.24 15.13
CA THR A 63 9.56 -17.69 16.47
C THR A 63 10.80 -17.92 17.34
N GLY A 64 10.64 -18.05 18.66
CA GLY A 64 11.76 -18.26 19.60
C GLY A 64 12.65 -19.49 19.31
N PHE A 65 12.26 -20.35 18.37
CA PHE A 65 13.04 -21.50 17.90
C PHE A 65 13.63 -21.33 16.49
N GLY A 66 13.68 -20.10 15.95
CA GLY A 66 14.22 -19.81 14.62
C GLY A 66 13.34 -20.27 13.45
N LYS A 67 12.11 -20.74 13.71
CA LYS A 67 11.15 -21.15 12.68
C LYS A 67 10.28 -19.95 12.29
N LEU A 68 10.00 -19.78 11.00
CA LEU A 68 9.04 -18.78 10.52
C LEU A 68 7.60 -19.27 10.83
N GLY A 69 6.81 -18.40 11.44
CA GLY A 69 5.54 -18.75 12.08
C GLY A 69 4.64 -17.54 12.35
N LEU A 70 3.31 -17.69 12.29
CA LEU A 70 2.38 -16.78 12.96
C LEU A 70 2.48 -17.06 14.42
N ARG A 71 2.56 -15.99 15.19
CA ARG A 71 2.73 -16.11 16.61
C ARG A 71 1.36 -16.19 17.28
N ALA A 72 1.23 -17.14 18.19
CA ALA A 72 0.05 -17.29 19.03
C ALA A 72 -0.16 -16.08 19.96
N ASP A 73 0.85 -15.23 20.15
CA ASP A 73 0.75 -13.97 20.91
C ASP A 73 0.69 -12.73 19.99
N GLY A 74 0.49 -12.92 18.68
CA GLY A 74 0.37 -11.84 17.71
C GLY A 74 -0.96 -11.10 17.83
N GLU A 75 -0.93 -9.78 17.72
CA GLU A 75 -2.10 -8.92 17.75
C GLU A 75 -2.03 -7.90 16.61
N ILE A 76 -3.15 -7.68 15.93
CA ILE A 76 -3.31 -6.59 14.95
C ILE A 76 -4.67 -5.94 15.20
N ILE A 77 -4.67 -4.64 15.42
CA ILE A 77 -5.86 -3.78 15.43
C ILE A 77 -5.69 -2.79 14.30
N LEU A 78 -6.65 -2.78 13.37
CA LEU A 78 -6.73 -1.85 12.26
C LEU A 78 -8.05 -1.09 12.36
N GLU A 79 -7.98 0.23 12.47
CA GLU A 79 -9.16 1.10 12.58
C GLU A 79 -9.21 2.08 11.42
N LEU A 80 -10.27 1.98 10.61
CA LEU A 80 -10.60 2.99 9.62
C LEU A 80 -11.27 4.18 10.29
N CYS A 81 -10.64 5.33 10.12
CA CYS A 81 -11.04 6.60 10.70
C CYS A 81 -11.48 7.57 9.61
N VAL A 82 -12.43 8.45 9.94
CA VAL A 82 -12.80 9.60 9.12
C VAL A 82 -12.90 10.86 9.96
N ARG A 83 -12.43 11.97 9.41
CA ARG A 83 -12.56 13.32 9.96
C ARG A 83 -12.76 14.34 8.85
N GLU A 84 -13.19 15.54 9.19
CA GLU A 84 -13.07 16.67 8.27
C GLU A 84 -11.58 17.08 8.18
N ASN A 85 -11.10 17.47 7.00
CA ASN A 85 -9.66 17.67 6.76
C ASN A 85 -8.98 18.66 7.73
N ASP A 86 -9.71 19.69 8.17
CA ASP A 86 -9.26 20.72 9.10
C ASP A 86 -9.60 20.41 10.57
N GLU A 87 -10.26 19.30 10.86
CA GLU A 87 -10.58 18.85 12.22
C GLU A 87 -9.57 17.80 12.72
N GLN A 88 -9.30 17.80 14.02
CA GLN A 88 -8.41 16.79 14.64
C GLN A 88 -9.15 15.52 15.08
N ASN A 89 -10.45 15.65 15.41
CA ASN A 89 -11.22 14.55 15.96
C ASN A 89 -11.69 13.61 14.85
N ALA A 90 -11.13 12.41 14.83
CA ALA A 90 -11.57 11.35 13.93
C ALA A 90 -12.55 10.39 14.61
N ILE A 91 -13.47 9.88 13.82
CA ILE A 91 -14.42 8.84 14.20
C ILE A 91 -13.92 7.52 13.64
N VAL A 92 -13.85 6.49 14.47
CA VAL A 92 -13.62 5.13 14.02
C VAL A 92 -14.92 4.62 13.40
N ILE A 93 -14.88 4.31 12.11
CA ILE A 93 -16.04 3.85 11.34
C ILE A 93 -15.99 2.34 11.06
N GLN A 94 -14.80 1.74 11.17
CA GLN A 94 -14.60 0.31 11.07
C GLN A 94 -13.37 -0.08 11.90
N ARG A 95 -13.43 -1.27 12.52
CA ARG A 95 -12.34 -1.87 13.28
C ARG A 95 -12.19 -3.34 12.92
N THR A 96 -11.01 -3.74 12.46
CA THR A 96 -10.57 -5.14 12.39
C THR A 96 -9.66 -5.43 13.56
N ALA A 97 -9.92 -6.50 14.30
CA ALA A 97 -9.04 -6.96 15.37
C ALA A 97 -8.77 -8.45 15.24
N TYR A 98 -7.49 -8.77 15.16
CA TYR A 98 -6.94 -10.11 15.17
C TYR A 98 -6.17 -10.33 16.47
N VAL A 99 -6.39 -11.47 17.11
CA VAL A 99 -5.68 -11.89 18.32
C VAL A 99 -5.30 -13.36 18.16
N GLY A 100 -4.00 -13.64 18.01
CA GLY A 100 -3.48 -14.97 17.71
C GLY A 100 -3.68 -16.01 18.81
N THR A 101 -4.00 -15.60 20.05
CA THR A 101 -4.11 -16.52 21.20
C THR A 101 -5.31 -17.44 21.10
N THR A 102 -6.27 -17.12 20.22
CA THR A 102 -7.45 -17.94 19.96
C THR A 102 -7.23 -18.91 18.80
N LEU A 103 -6.07 -18.91 18.15
CA LEU A 103 -5.77 -19.84 17.07
C LEU A 103 -5.42 -21.23 17.60
N ASN A 104 -5.90 -22.27 16.90
CA ASN A 104 -5.53 -23.63 17.22
C ASN A 104 -4.05 -23.89 16.93
N LEU A 105 -3.42 -24.62 17.85
CA LEU A 105 -2.03 -25.02 17.74
C LEU A 105 -1.93 -26.49 17.35
N ASP A 106 -1.28 -26.78 16.23
CA ASP A 106 -0.80 -28.13 15.89
C ASP A 106 0.70 -28.23 16.22
N ARG A 107 1.06 -29.16 17.11
CA ARG A 107 2.45 -29.36 17.57
C ARG A 107 3.15 -28.06 18.00
N ASN A 108 2.44 -27.22 18.76
CA ASN A 108 2.89 -25.89 19.22
C ASN A 108 3.17 -24.88 18.09
N LYS A 109 2.53 -25.05 16.92
CA LYS A 109 2.54 -24.09 15.83
C LYS A 109 1.11 -23.71 15.48
N VAL A 110 0.87 -22.45 15.16
CA VAL A 110 -0.42 -22.01 14.61
C VAL A 110 -0.74 -22.85 13.37
N ASN A 111 -1.96 -23.40 13.32
CA ASN A 111 -2.44 -24.10 12.13
C ASN A 111 -2.89 -23.10 11.06
N TYR A 112 -2.05 -22.90 10.05
CA TYR A 112 -2.29 -22.00 8.92
C TYR A 112 -3.41 -22.41 7.96
N SER A 113 -3.94 -23.61 8.12
CA SER A 113 -5.10 -24.05 7.35
C SER A 113 -6.41 -23.90 8.15
N ASP A 114 -6.33 -23.40 9.39
CA ASP A 114 -7.48 -23.23 10.27
C ASP A 114 -8.14 -21.87 10.06
N VAL A 115 -8.79 -21.74 8.90
CA VAL A 115 -9.56 -20.56 8.52
C VAL A 115 -10.71 -20.30 9.51
N GLU A 116 -11.30 -21.35 10.09
CA GLU A 116 -12.36 -21.22 11.10
C GLU A 116 -11.83 -20.57 12.39
N ALA A 117 -10.66 -21.00 12.87
CA ALA A 117 -10.01 -20.37 14.01
C ALA A 117 -9.66 -18.90 13.72
N LEU A 118 -9.21 -18.57 12.50
CA LEU A 118 -8.98 -17.17 12.13
C LEU A 118 -10.26 -16.33 12.20
N GLN A 119 -11.38 -16.84 11.68
CA GLN A 119 -12.68 -16.16 11.75
C GLN A 119 -13.09 -15.88 13.20
N SER A 120 -12.82 -16.83 14.11
CA SER A 120 -13.16 -16.68 15.53
C SER A 120 -12.42 -15.53 16.21
N THR A 121 -11.25 -15.14 15.69
CA THR A 121 -10.44 -14.04 16.25
C THR A 121 -11.12 -12.67 16.03
N LEU A 122 -11.99 -12.57 15.03
CA LEU A 122 -12.63 -11.33 14.60
C LEU A 122 -13.85 -10.94 15.45
N ILE A 123 -14.08 -11.59 16.60
CA ILE A 123 -15.28 -11.37 17.41
C ILE A 123 -15.41 -9.94 17.95
N SER A 124 -14.28 -9.24 18.12
CA SER A 124 -14.22 -7.83 18.55
C SER A 124 -14.18 -6.84 17.39
N SER A 125 -14.26 -7.33 16.15
CA SER A 125 -14.28 -6.52 14.94
C SER A 125 -15.68 -5.96 14.63
N SER A 126 -15.73 -4.93 13.79
CA SER A 126 -16.97 -4.33 13.32
C SER A 126 -17.80 -5.35 12.54
N ARG A 127 -19.08 -5.46 12.90
CA ARG A 127 -20.04 -6.31 12.17
C ARG A 127 -20.55 -5.61 10.91
N PRO A 128 -21.00 -6.37 9.91
CA PRO A 128 -21.66 -5.81 8.76
C PRO A 128 -22.83 -4.93 9.17
N CYS A 129 -22.88 -3.74 8.58
CA CYS A 129 -23.92 -2.77 8.85
C CYS A 129 -23.91 -1.69 7.79
N GLN A 130 -25.01 -0.94 7.72
CA GLN A 130 -25.09 0.31 6.99
C GLN A 130 -25.38 1.43 7.97
N PHE A 131 -24.75 2.58 7.74
CA PHE A 131 -24.92 3.73 8.62
C PHE A 131 -24.69 5.06 7.92
N ASN A 132 -25.15 6.11 8.60
CA ASN A 132 -24.87 7.50 8.28
C ASN A 132 -24.10 8.14 9.42
N ILE A 133 -23.28 9.13 9.09
CA ILE A 133 -22.58 9.95 10.08
C ILE A 133 -23.29 11.31 10.20
N HIS A 134 -23.66 11.67 11.43
CA HIS A 134 -24.34 12.93 11.72
C HIS A 134 -23.80 13.55 13.01
N ASN A 135 -23.23 14.76 12.92
CA ASN A 135 -22.61 15.47 14.05
C ASN A 135 -21.65 14.55 14.82
N SER A 136 -20.75 13.92 14.07
CA SER A 136 -19.78 12.96 14.55
C SER A 136 -20.33 11.73 15.30
N ASN A 137 -21.60 11.39 15.07
CA ASN A 137 -22.23 10.19 15.60
C ASN A 137 -22.62 9.24 14.47
N ILE A 138 -22.30 7.96 14.65
CA ILE A 138 -22.72 6.87 13.77
C ILE A 138 -24.18 6.54 14.09
N LYS A 139 -25.03 6.54 13.06
CA LYS A 139 -26.43 6.13 13.14
C LYS A 139 -26.69 5.04 12.12
N LEU A 140 -27.05 3.85 12.59
CA LEU A 140 -27.47 2.74 11.73
C LEU A 140 -28.64 3.19 10.83
N ALA A 141 -28.59 2.81 9.57
CA ALA A 141 -29.60 3.15 8.57
C ALA A 141 -29.55 2.11 7.44
N ASP A 142 -30.70 1.59 7.02
CA ASP A 142 -30.79 0.57 5.96
C ASP A 142 -30.38 1.09 4.58
N ASP A 143 -30.34 2.41 4.41
CA ASP A 143 -29.88 3.17 3.22
C ASP A 143 -28.64 4.04 3.53
N GLY A 144 -27.82 3.57 4.47
CA GLY A 144 -26.62 4.27 4.92
C GLY A 144 -25.63 4.54 3.79
N LYS A 145 -25.04 5.73 3.77
CA LYS A 145 -23.97 6.07 2.80
C LYS A 145 -22.68 5.29 3.03
N PHE A 146 -22.50 4.78 4.23
CA PHE A 146 -21.40 3.91 4.60
C PHE A 146 -21.94 2.49 4.76
N ALA A 147 -21.18 1.51 4.29
CA ALA A 147 -21.50 0.11 4.50
C ALA A 147 -20.25 -0.68 4.86
N ILE A 148 -20.37 -1.54 5.88
CA ILE A 148 -19.36 -2.53 6.26
C ILE A 148 -19.86 -3.88 5.78
N GLY A 149 -19.05 -4.55 4.96
CA GLY A 149 -19.33 -5.91 4.49
C GLY A 149 -18.95 -6.99 5.50
N GLU A 150 -19.29 -8.22 5.16
CA GLU A 150 -18.83 -9.41 5.88
C GLU A 150 -17.31 -9.55 5.77
N TYR A 151 -16.69 -10.07 6.83
CA TYR A 151 -15.32 -10.53 6.75
C TYR A 151 -15.25 -11.81 5.93
N GLN A 152 -14.29 -11.85 5.03
CA GLN A 152 -13.87 -13.07 4.38
C GLN A 152 -12.48 -13.43 4.91
N VAL A 153 -12.29 -14.70 5.20
CA VAL A 153 -11.01 -15.25 5.64
C VAL A 153 -10.65 -16.41 4.74
N GLY A 154 -9.37 -16.50 4.44
CA GLY A 154 -8.89 -17.54 3.55
C GLY A 154 -7.38 -17.53 3.46
N LYS A 155 -6.88 -18.08 2.37
CA LYS A 155 -5.48 -18.01 2.01
C LYS A 155 -5.30 -16.99 0.89
N GLY A 156 -4.31 -16.13 1.06
CA GLY A 156 -3.89 -15.17 0.04
C GLY A 156 -2.90 -15.77 -0.96
N ILE A 157 -2.33 -14.90 -1.78
CA ILE A 157 -1.45 -15.23 -2.92
C ILE A 157 -0.23 -16.06 -2.52
N THR A 158 0.27 -15.91 -1.29
CA THR A 158 1.43 -16.63 -0.76
C THR A 158 1.07 -17.82 0.13
N GLU A 159 -0.16 -18.31 0.05
CA GLU A 159 -0.77 -19.26 1.01
C GLU A 159 -0.84 -18.72 2.46
N ALA A 160 -0.47 -17.45 2.67
CA ALA A 160 -0.62 -16.72 3.92
C ALA A 160 -2.08 -16.60 4.31
N LEU A 161 -2.38 -16.64 5.61
CA LEU A 161 -3.72 -16.32 6.09
C LEU A 161 -4.08 -14.88 5.72
N GLN A 162 -5.29 -14.69 5.20
CA GLN A 162 -5.79 -13.40 4.75
C GLN A 162 -7.11 -13.10 5.46
N ILE A 163 -7.26 -11.87 5.95
CA ILE A 163 -8.53 -11.28 6.34
C ILE A 163 -8.85 -10.21 5.31
N SER A 164 -10.02 -10.29 4.67
CA SER A 164 -10.51 -9.26 3.76
C SER A 164 -11.89 -8.77 4.17
N GLN A 165 -12.15 -7.51 3.91
CA GLN A 165 -13.45 -6.89 4.13
C GLN A 165 -13.70 -5.84 3.06
N THR A 166 -14.95 -5.79 2.62
CA THR A 166 -15.41 -4.75 1.71
C THR A 166 -16.02 -3.60 2.51
N ILE A 167 -15.66 -2.37 2.17
CA ILE A 167 -16.15 -1.16 2.84
C ILE A 167 -16.63 -0.15 1.79
N THR A 168 -17.88 0.29 1.91
CA THR A 168 -18.43 1.36 1.07
C THR A 168 -18.22 2.71 1.73
N LEU A 169 -17.53 3.62 1.04
CA LEU A 169 -17.17 4.95 1.52
C LEU A 169 -17.66 6.03 0.54
N PRO A 170 -18.34 7.10 1.03
CA PRO A 170 -18.64 8.25 0.20
C PRO A 170 -17.43 9.17 0.09
N THR A 171 -16.89 9.37 -1.11
CA THR A 171 -15.75 10.29 -1.31
C THR A 171 -16.08 11.36 -2.36
N PRO A 172 -15.62 12.62 -2.18
CA PRO A 172 -15.90 13.70 -3.12
C PRO A 172 -14.91 13.76 -4.29
N PHE A 173 -13.84 12.98 -4.24
CA PHE A 173 -12.78 12.99 -5.24
C PHE A 173 -13.10 12.02 -6.40
N PRO A 174 -12.54 12.27 -7.61
CA PRO A 174 -12.73 11.38 -8.75
C PRO A 174 -12.09 10.00 -8.52
N LEU A 175 -12.41 9.06 -9.40
CA LEU A 175 -11.65 7.81 -9.46
C LEU A 175 -10.20 8.13 -9.81
N TRP A 176 -9.26 7.58 -9.05
CA TRP A 176 -7.84 7.73 -9.35
C TRP A 176 -7.47 6.95 -10.60
N ARG A 177 -6.57 7.53 -11.39
CA ARG A 177 -6.28 7.03 -12.73
C ARG A 177 -5.73 5.62 -12.74
N PHE A 178 -4.97 5.24 -11.70
CA PHE A 178 -4.42 3.88 -11.60
C PHE A 178 -5.49 2.77 -11.48
N PHE A 179 -6.74 3.08 -11.12
CA PHE A 179 -7.85 2.12 -11.21
C PHE A 179 -8.26 1.79 -12.65
N GLU A 180 -7.91 2.65 -13.60
CA GLU A 180 -8.22 2.53 -15.03
C GLU A 180 -7.01 2.03 -15.84
N ALA A 181 -5.95 1.57 -15.17
CA ALA A 181 -4.76 1.08 -15.83
C ALA A 181 -5.00 -0.25 -16.54
N ASP A 182 -4.18 -0.50 -17.56
CA ASP A 182 -4.17 -1.76 -18.30
C ASP A 182 -3.84 -2.93 -17.36
N GLU A 183 -4.45 -4.08 -17.60
CA GLU A 183 -4.10 -5.31 -16.90
C GLU A 183 -2.75 -5.82 -17.42
N LEU A 184 -1.80 -5.97 -16.49
CA LEU A 184 -0.50 -6.58 -16.70
C LEU A 184 -0.63 -8.09 -16.44
N LYS A 185 0.33 -8.89 -16.91
CA LYS A 185 0.38 -10.30 -16.51
C LYS A 185 1.56 -10.55 -15.59
N HIS A 186 1.43 -11.54 -14.72
CA HIS A 186 2.55 -12.03 -13.94
C HIS A 186 3.45 -12.95 -14.77
N HIS A 187 4.69 -13.14 -14.31
CA HIS A 187 5.63 -14.06 -14.96
C HIS A 187 5.05 -15.46 -15.14
N TYR A 188 4.29 -15.97 -14.17
CA TYR A 188 3.70 -17.32 -14.25
C TYR A 188 2.63 -17.48 -15.34
N ASP A 189 2.13 -16.38 -15.90
CA ASP A 189 1.15 -16.34 -16.99
C ASP A 189 1.80 -16.01 -18.35
N MET A 190 3.13 -15.94 -18.41
CA MET A 190 3.92 -15.58 -19.58
C MET A 190 5.00 -16.62 -19.86
N THR A 191 5.51 -16.68 -21.09
CA THR A 191 6.79 -17.35 -21.35
C THR A 191 7.97 -16.51 -20.86
N ASP A 192 9.14 -17.11 -20.68
CA ASP A 192 10.35 -16.36 -20.28
C ASP A 192 10.71 -15.26 -21.30
N GLU A 193 10.48 -15.48 -22.60
CA GLU A 193 10.68 -14.45 -23.62
C GLU A 193 9.67 -13.30 -23.51
N GLU A 194 8.39 -13.61 -23.27
CA GLU A 194 7.35 -12.60 -23.05
C GLU A 194 7.64 -11.77 -21.79
N TRP A 195 8.06 -12.43 -20.71
CA TRP A 195 8.46 -11.79 -19.46
C TRP A 195 9.67 -10.88 -19.66
N GLU A 196 10.67 -11.33 -20.39
CA GLU A 196 11.85 -10.54 -20.70
C GLU A 196 11.53 -9.30 -21.56
N VAL A 197 10.55 -9.40 -22.47
CA VAL A 197 10.02 -8.25 -23.22
C VAL A 197 9.33 -7.27 -22.27
N ALA A 198 8.48 -7.75 -21.36
CA ALA A 198 7.82 -6.90 -20.36
C ALA A 198 8.83 -6.19 -19.43
N ARG A 199 9.85 -6.91 -18.96
CA ARG A 199 10.99 -6.37 -18.17
C ARG A 199 11.68 -5.24 -18.90
N LYS A 200 12.05 -5.45 -20.16
CA LYS A 200 12.72 -4.44 -20.99
C LYS A 200 11.82 -3.24 -21.28
N ASP A 201 10.53 -3.46 -21.47
CA ASP A 201 9.57 -2.40 -21.72
C ASP A 201 9.47 -1.43 -20.53
N LEU A 202 9.20 -1.95 -19.32
CA LEU A 202 9.17 -1.12 -18.11
C LEU A 202 10.51 -0.43 -17.85
N TYR A 203 11.62 -1.13 -18.05
CA TYR A 203 12.95 -0.55 -17.86
C TYR A 203 13.22 0.61 -18.83
N ASN A 204 13.06 0.39 -20.13
CA ASN A 204 13.41 1.38 -21.16
C ASN A 204 12.44 2.55 -21.19
N ASN A 205 11.14 2.31 -20.96
CA ASN A 205 10.10 3.30 -21.17
C ASN A 205 9.66 4.01 -19.88
N ALA A 206 9.98 3.47 -18.70
CA ALA A 206 9.61 4.06 -17.41
C ALA A 206 10.83 4.42 -16.55
N TYR A 207 11.68 3.43 -16.23
CA TYR A 207 12.80 3.63 -15.31
C TYR A 207 13.95 4.42 -15.91
N GLN A 208 14.36 4.13 -17.14
CA GLN A 208 15.50 4.80 -17.78
C GLN A 208 15.27 6.31 -17.94
N PRO A 209 14.08 6.80 -18.38
CA PRO A 209 13.79 8.23 -18.43
C PRO A 209 13.80 8.90 -17.04
N LEU A 210 13.27 8.24 -16.02
CA LEU A 210 13.25 8.76 -14.65
C LEU A 210 14.66 8.79 -14.05
N TRP A 211 15.42 7.71 -14.17
CA TRP A 211 16.81 7.62 -13.73
C TRP A 211 17.66 8.70 -14.39
N GLN A 212 17.52 8.91 -15.71
CA GLN A 212 18.25 9.94 -16.44
C GLN A 212 17.91 11.35 -15.91
N ALA A 213 16.62 11.64 -15.67
CA ALA A 213 16.19 12.92 -15.13
C ALA A 213 16.76 13.17 -13.72
N ILE A 214 16.86 12.14 -12.89
CA ILE A 214 17.51 12.21 -11.57
C ILE A 214 19.01 12.44 -11.73
N ASN A 215 19.68 11.64 -12.55
CA ASN A 215 21.12 11.70 -12.78
C ASN A 215 21.57 13.07 -13.32
N ASP A 216 20.79 13.64 -14.23
CA ASP A 216 21.08 14.93 -14.86
C ASP A 216 20.59 16.14 -14.03
N ASN A 217 19.92 15.88 -12.88
CA ASN A 217 19.25 16.90 -12.08
C ASN A 217 18.26 17.75 -12.92
N ASP A 218 17.58 17.12 -13.88
CA ASP A 218 16.61 17.76 -14.77
C ASP A 218 15.25 17.91 -14.05
N LYS A 219 15.13 19.02 -13.31
CA LYS A 219 13.92 19.34 -12.55
C LYS A 219 12.68 19.50 -13.41
N GLU A 220 12.82 19.97 -14.66
CA GLU A 220 11.67 20.13 -15.54
C GLU A 220 11.17 18.78 -16.05
N LYS A 221 12.08 17.87 -16.38
CA LYS A 221 11.71 16.49 -16.72
C LYS A 221 11.10 15.75 -15.54
N LEU A 222 11.66 15.90 -14.33
CA LEU A 222 11.08 15.33 -13.11
C LEU A 222 9.66 15.87 -12.87
N LYS A 223 9.44 17.19 -12.97
CA LYS A 223 8.09 17.77 -12.85
C LYS A 223 7.12 17.14 -13.82
N GLN A 224 7.50 16.96 -15.10
CA GLN A 224 6.64 16.33 -16.10
C GLN A 224 6.25 14.90 -15.71
N LEU A 225 7.22 14.09 -15.26
CA LEU A 225 6.99 12.70 -14.85
C LEU A 225 6.06 12.58 -13.63
N PHE A 226 6.12 13.52 -12.68
CA PHE A 226 5.29 13.52 -11.47
C PHE A 226 4.02 14.38 -11.55
N THR A 227 3.71 14.99 -12.71
CA THR A 227 2.61 15.96 -12.82
C THR A 227 1.25 15.32 -12.58
N GLU A 228 0.94 14.19 -13.22
CA GLU A 228 -0.38 13.58 -13.07
C GLU A 228 -0.57 13.04 -11.65
N ARG A 229 0.43 12.34 -11.10
CA ARG A 229 0.35 11.83 -9.73
C ARG A 229 0.27 12.94 -8.68
N GLY A 230 1.04 14.02 -8.84
CA GLY A 230 0.98 15.15 -7.92
C GLY A 230 -0.39 15.84 -7.92
N LYS A 231 -1.07 15.95 -9.07
CA LYS A 231 -2.46 16.45 -9.11
C LYS A 231 -3.42 15.58 -8.31
N GLU A 232 -3.28 14.25 -8.38
CA GLU A 232 -4.11 13.32 -7.61
C GLU A 232 -3.86 13.47 -6.11
N TYR A 233 -2.60 13.59 -5.69
CA TYR A 233 -2.24 13.83 -4.29
C TYR A 233 -2.76 15.17 -3.77
N ASP A 234 -2.66 16.24 -4.56
CA ASP A 234 -3.22 17.55 -4.21
C ASP A 234 -4.73 17.43 -3.92
N LEU A 235 -5.45 16.66 -4.74
CA LEU A 235 -6.89 16.42 -4.57
C LEU A 235 -7.18 15.51 -3.38
N ALA A 236 -6.46 14.40 -3.25
CA ALA A 236 -6.62 13.44 -2.17
C ALA A 236 -6.43 14.09 -0.79
N PHE A 237 -5.52 15.05 -0.69
CA PHE A 237 -5.21 15.74 0.57
C PHE A 237 -5.69 17.18 0.65
N TYR A 238 -6.56 17.58 -0.29
CA TYR A 238 -7.19 18.90 -0.33
C TYR A 238 -6.17 20.05 -0.21
N LYS A 239 -5.01 19.90 -0.86
CA LYS A 239 -3.95 20.90 -0.84
C LYS A 239 -4.47 22.22 -1.42
N PRO A 240 -4.09 23.37 -0.83
CA PRO A 240 -4.63 24.66 -1.25
C PRO A 240 -4.10 25.10 -2.62
N ASN A 241 -2.92 24.64 -3.01
CA ASN A 241 -2.25 25.06 -4.24
C ASN A 241 -2.15 23.90 -5.22
N LYS A 242 -2.51 24.15 -6.49
CA LYS A 242 -2.34 23.17 -7.57
C LYS A 242 -0.85 22.98 -7.90
N GLY A 243 -0.43 21.74 -8.05
CA GLY A 243 0.95 21.32 -8.29
C GLY A 243 1.82 21.32 -7.04
N GLN A 244 1.22 21.40 -5.84
CA GLN A 244 1.99 21.45 -4.61
C GLN A 244 2.71 20.12 -4.36
N ASP A 245 2.03 18.99 -4.48
CA ASP A 245 2.65 17.67 -4.31
C ASP A 245 3.69 17.38 -5.41
N THR A 246 3.46 17.79 -6.67
CA THR A 246 4.51 17.70 -7.72
C THR A 246 5.76 18.49 -7.32
N TYR A 247 5.58 19.70 -6.80
CA TYR A 247 6.70 20.52 -6.33
C TYR A 247 7.43 19.85 -5.14
N GLU A 248 6.69 19.37 -4.14
CA GLU A 248 7.24 18.71 -2.95
C GLU A 248 8.03 17.45 -3.32
N MET A 249 7.50 16.59 -4.21
CA MET A 249 8.19 15.39 -4.71
C MET A 249 9.51 15.74 -5.42
N VAL A 250 9.48 16.69 -6.36
CA VAL A 250 10.68 17.11 -7.11
C VAL A 250 11.69 17.79 -6.19
N HIS A 251 11.22 18.56 -5.20
CA HIS A 251 12.07 19.19 -4.20
C HIS A 251 12.79 18.15 -3.34
N HIS A 252 12.10 17.13 -2.85
CA HIS A 252 12.71 16.03 -2.09
C HIS A 252 13.74 15.26 -2.90
N ILE A 253 13.42 14.89 -4.15
CA ILE A 253 14.38 14.23 -5.05
C ILE A 253 15.60 15.11 -5.30
N SER A 254 15.40 16.41 -5.51
CA SER A 254 16.49 17.36 -5.64
C SER A 254 17.34 17.44 -4.36
N GLY A 255 16.71 17.33 -3.19
CA GLY A 255 17.41 17.23 -1.91
C GLY A 255 18.37 16.04 -1.88
N LEU A 256 17.90 14.86 -2.29
CA LEU A 256 18.73 13.65 -2.38
C LEU A 256 19.89 13.80 -3.38
N ILE A 257 19.62 14.36 -4.56
CA ILE A 257 20.65 14.58 -5.60
C ILE A 257 21.77 15.49 -5.11
N ASN A 258 21.45 16.50 -4.29
CA ASN A 258 22.41 17.50 -3.82
C ASN A 258 22.95 17.21 -2.40
N ASP A 259 22.60 16.07 -1.80
CA ASP A 259 23.07 15.69 -0.48
C ASP A 259 24.56 15.33 -0.52
N SER A 260 25.37 16.01 0.30
CA SER A 260 26.81 15.77 0.34
C SER A 260 27.19 14.41 0.91
N GLU A 261 26.32 13.76 1.68
CA GLU A 261 26.55 12.44 2.26
C GLU A 261 26.21 11.29 1.30
N LEU A 262 25.48 11.58 0.20
CA LEU A 262 25.08 10.60 -0.79
C LEU A 262 26.02 10.61 -2.01
N GLU A 263 26.25 9.42 -2.58
CA GLU A 263 26.75 9.24 -3.95
C GLU A 263 25.65 9.59 -4.96
N SER A 264 26.02 9.73 -6.23
CA SER A 264 25.03 9.85 -7.31
C SER A 264 24.08 8.65 -7.32
N VAL A 265 22.88 8.83 -7.89
CA VAL A 265 21.94 7.72 -8.10
C VAL A 265 22.65 6.55 -8.78
N LEU A 266 22.51 5.36 -8.22
CA LEU A 266 23.18 4.17 -8.72
C LEU A 266 22.61 3.78 -10.09
N PRO A 267 23.44 3.36 -11.05
CA PRO A 267 22.96 2.78 -12.29
C PRO A 267 22.09 1.55 -12.01
N ILE A 268 20.95 1.47 -12.68
CA ILE A 268 20.05 0.31 -12.56
C ILE A 268 20.71 -0.88 -13.28
N ASN A 269 21.12 -1.88 -12.52
CA ASN A 269 21.62 -3.14 -13.07
C ASN A 269 20.45 -4.04 -13.47
N PHE A 270 20.09 -4.00 -14.76
CA PHE A 270 18.94 -4.71 -15.31
C PHE A 270 19.00 -6.23 -15.08
N ASP A 271 20.17 -6.84 -15.22
CA ASP A 271 20.36 -8.29 -15.08
C ASP A 271 20.06 -8.80 -13.65
N TYR A 272 20.11 -7.92 -12.65
CA TYR A 272 19.82 -8.21 -11.25
C TYR A 272 18.52 -7.54 -10.77
N SER A 273 17.65 -7.15 -11.71
CA SER A 273 16.37 -6.51 -11.45
C SER A 273 15.23 -7.35 -12.00
N ASP A 274 14.12 -7.47 -11.29
CA ASP A 274 12.91 -8.14 -11.80
C ASP A 274 11.69 -7.23 -11.69
N ILE A 275 10.61 -7.57 -12.38
CA ILE A 275 9.32 -6.88 -12.27
C ILE A 275 8.48 -7.54 -11.18
N CYS A 276 7.93 -6.72 -10.30
CA CYS A 276 6.75 -7.11 -9.55
C CYS A 276 5.51 -6.48 -10.18
N VAL A 277 4.43 -7.26 -10.26
CA VAL A 277 3.10 -6.82 -10.66
C VAL A 277 2.19 -6.90 -9.44
N SER A 278 1.47 -5.83 -9.10
CA SER A 278 0.49 -5.82 -8.00
C SER A 278 -0.80 -5.10 -8.38
N PHE A 279 -1.68 -4.86 -7.40
CA PHE A 279 -2.91 -4.07 -7.54
C PHE A 279 -3.85 -4.66 -8.59
N ASN A 280 -4.31 -5.90 -8.38
CA ASN A 280 -5.13 -6.63 -9.38
C ASN A 280 -4.54 -6.56 -10.79
N HIS A 281 -3.22 -6.69 -10.85
CA HIS A 281 -2.39 -6.63 -12.04
C HIS A 281 -2.30 -5.27 -12.74
N GLN A 282 -2.59 -4.15 -12.08
CA GLN A 282 -2.58 -2.83 -12.72
C GLN A 282 -1.34 -1.98 -12.40
N LEU A 283 -0.52 -2.40 -11.44
CA LEU A 283 0.71 -1.69 -11.04
C LEU A 283 1.95 -2.56 -11.25
N ALA A 284 3.06 -1.94 -11.61
CA ALA A 284 4.36 -2.61 -11.68
C ALA A 284 5.51 -1.73 -11.16
N TRP A 285 6.56 -2.39 -10.66
CA TRP A 285 7.83 -1.76 -10.32
C TRP A 285 9.00 -2.74 -10.53
N LEU A 286 10.20 -2.18 -10.72
CA LEU A 286 11.44 -2.95 -10.70
C LEU A 286 11.95 -3.10 -9.27
N HIS A 287 12.35 -4.31 -8.91
CA HIS A 287 12.91 -4.65 -7.61
C HIS A 287 14.18 -5.48 -7.72
N ASN A 288 14.94 -5.59 -6.63
CA ASN A 288 16.08 -6.51 -6.56
C ASN A 288 15.56 -7.95 -6.60
N PHE A 289 16.21 -8.82 -7.35
CA PHE A 289 15.76 -10.21 -7.54
C PHE A 289 15.42 -10.94 -6.22
N GLU A 290 16.18 -10.65 -5.16
CA GLU A 290 16.01 -11.26 -3.83
C GLU A 290 15.00 -10.52 -2.92
N LEU A 291 14.52 -9.33 -3.31
CA LEU A 291 13.68 -8.45 -2.48
C LEU A 291 12.51 -7.87 -3.31
N PRO A 292 11.39 -8.62 -3.47
CA PRO A 292 10.26 -8.25 -4.34
C PRO A 292 9.63 -6.87 -4.08
N LEU A 293 9.69 -6.39 -2.85
CA LEU A 293 9.12 -5.10 -2.44
C LEU A 293 10.16 -3.97 -2.35
N SER A 294 11.39 -4.23 -2.80
CA SER A 294 12.41 -3.19 -2.92
C SER A 294 12.19 -2.29 -4.13
N SER A 295 12.86 -1.13 -4.13
CA SER A 295 12.91 -0.21 -5.27
C SER A 295 14.31 -0.13 -5.86
N LYS A 296 14.41 0.15 -7.17
CA LYS A 296 15.65 0.23 -7.95
C LYS A 296 16.24 1.63 -8.11
N LEU A 297 15.57 2.67 -7.61
CA LEU A 297 16.14 4.01 -7.58
C LEU A 297 16.84 4.25 -6.25
N GLU A 298 18.17 4.13 -6.26
CA GLU A 298 18.99 3.99 -5.06
C GLU A 298 20.09 5.05 -5.00
N PHE A 299 20.31 5.62 -3.81
CA PHE A 299 21.45 6.50 -3.47
C PHE A 299 22.25 5.84 -2.36
N LYS A 300 23.56 5.65 -2.58
CA LYS A 300 24.45 5.06 -1.57
C LYS A 300 25.03 6.14 -0.65
N HIS A 301 25.14 5.88 0.64
CA HIS A 301 25.84 6.76 1.58
C HIS A 301 27.35 6.59 1.45
N LYS A 302 28.10 7.70 1.33
CA LYS A 302 29.57 7.67 1.06
C LYS A 302 30.40 6.95 2.13
N ASN A 303 29.91 6.94 3.37
CA ASN A 303 30.66 6.45 4.54
C ASN A 303 29.92 5.33 5.30
N ALA A 304 28.88 4.76 4.71
CA ALA A 304 28.09 3.69 5.33
C ALA A 304 27.66 2.66 4.30
N ASP A 305 27.49 1.42 4.74
CA ASP A 305 26.82 0.38 3.94
C ASP A 305 25.30 0.55 4.06
N LEU A 306 24.84 1.73 3.64
CA LEU A 306 23.44 2.16 3.71
C LEU A 306 23.03 2.74 2.36
N VAL A 307 21.79 2.44 1.98
CA VAL A 307 21.18 2.93 0.74
C VAL A 307 19.86 3.62 1.07
N THR A 308 19.69 4.83 0.55
CA THR A 308 18.39 5.52 0.49
C THR A 308 17.70 5.12 -0.81
N ARG A 309 16.43 4.69 -0.73
CA ARG A 309 15.65 4.24 -1.89
C ARG A 309 14.48 5.20 -2.14
N ILE A 310 14.20 5.47 -3.41
CA ILE A 310 12.98 6.15 -3.83
C ILE A 310 11.98 5.09 -4.27
N PRO A 311 10.94 4.77 -3.48
CA PRO A 311 9.89 3.86 -3.93
C PRO A 311 9.13 4.53 -5.07
N VAL A 312 9.01 3.84 -6.22
CA VAL A 312 8.23 4.31 -7.37
C VAL A 312 7.48 3.13 -7.95
N MET A 313 6.19 3.31 -8.24
CA MET A 313 5.40 2.35 -9.01
C MET A 313 4.79 3.00 -10.24
N PHE A 314 4.61 2.19 -11.27
CA PHE A 314 4.10 2.60 -12.56
C PHE A 314 2.80 1.87 -12.88
N ALA A 315 1.94 2.54 -13.63
CA ALA A 315 0.80 1.95 -14.31
C ALA A 315 0.96 2.14 -15.81
N HIS A 316 0.40 1.21 -16.58
CA HIS A 316 0.41 1.27 -18.03
C HIS A 316 -0.95 1.75 -18.54
N PHE A 317 -0.93 2.73 -19.45
CA PHE A 317 -2.11 3.32 -20.07
C PHE A 317 -1.86 3.52 -21.55
N ASP A 318 -2.66 2.87 -22.41
CA ASP A 318 -2.66 3.12 -23.86
C ASP A 318 -1.24 3.07 -24.48
N GLY A 319 -0.39 2.14 -24.03
CA GLY A 319 0.99 2.00 -24.52
C GLY A 319 2.03 2.88 -23.81
N LYS A 320 1.71 3.49 -22.66
CA LYS A 320 2.61 4.37 -21.93
C LYS A 320 2.64 4.06 -20.44
N TRP A 321 3.84 4.09 -19.87
CA TRP A 321 4.04 4.02 -18.42
C TRP A 321 3.94 5.39 -17.77
N GLU A 322 3.18 5.48 -16.69
CA GLU A 322 3.04 6.69 -15.88
C GLU A 322 3.30 6.37 -14.40
N ILE A 323 3.93 7.30 -13.68
CA ILE A 323 4.16 7.18 -12.24
C ILE A 323 2.83 7.32 -11.50
N VAL A 324 2.53 6.38 -10.63
CA VAL A 324 1.30 6.35 -9.82
C VAL A 324 1.56 6.04 -8.35
N ARG A 325 2.82 5.89 -7.95
CA ARG A 325 3.25 5.88 -6.54
C ARG A 325 4.68 6.34 -6.40
#